data_AF-A0A1B1A071-F1
#
_entry.id   AF-A0A1B1A071-F1
#
_cell.length_a   1.000
_cell.length_b   1.000
_cell.length_c   1.000
_cell.angle_alpha   90.00
_cell.angle_beta   90.00
_cell.angle_gamma   90.00
#
_symmetry.space_group_name_H-M   'P 1'
#
loop_
_entity.id
_entity.type
_entity.pdbx_description
1 polymer ?
#
loop_
_entity_poly.entity_id
_entity_poly.type
_entity_poly.pdbx_seq_one_letter_code
_entity_poly.pdbx_strand_id
1 'polypeptide(L)'
;MAMTPAQINADLAKAFRCYASKQRRAGLVLGNRLAVLRQEAALAHLDPREFEQMARAHLDITDTRMRSDVATFHPVAAIAGEAS
;
A
#
# COMPACT_ATOMS: atom_id res chain seq x y z
N MET A 1 12.29 17.44 -13.78
CA MET A 1 11.20 18.18 -13.11
C MET A 1 10.86 17.41 -11.86
N ALA A 2 10.82 18.06 -10.70
CA ALA A 2 10.37 17.45 -9.46
C ALA A 2 8.86 17.14 -9.55
N MET A 3 8.43 16.02 -8.98
CA MET A 3 7.01 15.65 -8.95
C MET A 3 6.18 16.65 -8.12
N THR A 4 4.95 16.89 -8.56
CA THR A 4 3.99 17.66 -7.76
C THR A 4 3.42 16.82 -6.62
N PRO A 5 2.90 17.43 -5.53
CA PRO A 5 2.28 16.69 -4.43
C PRO A 5 1.13 15.77 -4.87
N ALA A 6 0.36 16.17 -5.89
CA ALA A 6 -0.70 15.35 -6.47
C ALA A 6 -0.16 14.10 -7.17
N GLN A 7 0.99 14.22 -7.86
CA GLN A 7 1.67 13.08 -8.50
C GLN A 7 2.24 12.12 -7.47
N ILE A 8 2.86 12.64 -6.39
CA ILE A 8 3.35 11.83 -5.27
C ILE A 8 2.20 11.03 -4.64
N ASN A 9 1.05 11.66 -4.43
CA ASN A 9 -0.12 11.01 -3.86
C ASN A 9 -0.68 9.90 -4.76
N ALA A 10 -0.76 10.14 -6.08
CA ALA A 10 -1.19 9.14 -7.04
C ALA A 10 -0.23 7.93 -7.09
N ASP A 11 1.07 8.17 -7.01
CA ASP A 11 2.09 7.12 -7.04
C ASP A 11 2.14 6.31 -5.74
N LEU A 12 1.93 6.95 -4.58
CA LEU A 12 1.71 6.25 -3.31
C LEU A 12 0.51 5.29 -3.44
N ALA A 13 -0.63 5.78 -3.94
CA ALA A 13 -1.82 4.96 -4.12
C ALA A 13 -1.59 3.75 -5.05
N LYS A 14 -0.66 3.86 -6.01
CA LYS A 14 -0.28 2.76 -6.91
C LYS A 14 0.65 1.76 -6.22
N ALA A 15 1.66 2.25 -5.50
CA ALA A 15 2.61 1.42 -4.75
C ALA A 15 1.90 0.54 -3.71
N PHE A 16 0.96 1.13 -2.97
CA PHE A 16 0.18 0.46 -1.95
C PHE A 16 -0.83 -0.56 -2.53
N ARG A 17 -1.41 -0.31 -3.72
CA ARG A 17 -2.20 -1.32 -4.44
C ARG A 17 -1.36 -2.54 -4.85
N CYS A 18 -0.14 -2.33 -5.31
CA CYS A 18 0.80 -3.42 -5.58
C CYS A 18 1.19 -4.17 -4.31
N TYR A 19 1.32 -3.47 -3.18
CA TYR A 19 1.56 -4.10 -1.88
C TYR A 19 0.44 -5.06 -1.47
N ALA A 20 -0.81 -4.60 -1.53
CA ALA A 20 -2.00 -5.40 -1.18
C ALA A 20 -2.07 -6.74 -1.92
N SER A 21 -1.78 -6.73 -3.22
CA SER A 21 -1.97 -7.89 -4.10
C SER A 21 -0.88 -8.96 -4.01
N LYS A 22 0.31 -8.65 -3.47
CA LYS A 22 1.52 -9.50 -3.64
C LYS A 22 2.23 -9.89 -2.33
N GLN A 23 1.63 -9.60 -1.16
CA GLN A 23 1.95 -9.92 0.25
C GLN A 23 3.43 -10.17 0.66
N ARG A 24 4.21 -11.00 -0.04
CA ARG A 24 5.63 -11.31 0.28
C ARG A 24 6.67 -10.60 -0.60
N ARG A 25 6.53 -10.60 -1.93
CA ARG A 25 7.48 -9.88 -2.84
C ARG A 25 7.25 -8.37 -2.81
N ALA A 26 6.05 -7.97 -2.41
CA ALA A 26 5.61 -6.58 -2.42
C ALA A 26 6.21 -5.73 -1.30
N GLY A 27 6.61 -6.31 -0.16
CA GLY A 27 7.24 -5.57 0.94
C GLY A 27 8.58 -4.94 0.54
N LEU A 28 9.43 -5.70 -0.16
CA LEU A 28 10.70 -5.20 -0.70
C LEU A 28 10.48 -4.14 -1.79
N VAL A 29 9.49 -4.34 -2.66
CA VAL A 29 9.14 -3.39 -3.72
C VAL A 29 8.55 -2.09 -3.13
N LEU A 30 7.73 -2.20 -2.08
CA LEU A 30 7.15 -1.06 -1.38
C LEU A 30 8.23 -0.24 -0.67
N GLY A 31 9.17 -0.90 0.03
CA GLY A 31 10.29 -0.22 0.68
C GLY A 31 11.13 0.60 -0.29
N ASN A 32 11.52 0.00 -1.43
CA ASN A 32 12.26 0.72 -2.47
C ASN A 32 11.46 1.86 -3.09
N ARG A 33 10.15 1.66 -3.34
CA ARG A 33 9.30 2.70 -3.93
C ARG A 33 9.07 3.87 -2.95
N LEU A 34 8.93 3.60 -1.66
CA LEU A 34 8.82 4.62 -0.62
C LEU A 34 10.11 5.43 -0.49
N ALA A 35 11.27 4.79 -0.58
CA ALA A 35 12.56 5.49 -0.56
C ALA A 35 12.68 6.49 -1.73
N VAL A 36 12.30 6.07 -2.94
CA VAL A 36 12.27 6.95 -4.12
C VAL A 36 11.28 8.10 -3.93
N LEU A 37 10.06 7.81 -3.48
CA LEU A 37 9.02 8.84 -3.28
C LEU A 37 9.38 9.84 -2.18
N ARG A 38 10.08 9.39 -1.13
CA ARG A 38 10.61 10.28 -0.08
C ARG A 38 11.66 11.24 -0.65
N GLN A 39 12.49 10.75 -1.56
CA GLN A 39 13.52 11.56 -2.20
C GLN A 39 12.92 12.56 -3.19
N GLU A 40 11.91 12.17 -3.96
CA GLU A 40 11.12 13.09 -4.80
C GLU A 40 10.38 14.15 -3.97
N ALA A 41 9.80 13.76 -2.83
CA ALA A 41 9.16 14.70 -1.91
C ALA A 41 10.16 15.73 -1.34
N ALA A 42 11.37 15.30 -1.01
CA ALA A 42 12.45 16.19 -0.58
C ALA A 42 12.87 17.16 -1.70
N LEU A 43 12.95 16.69 -2.95
CA LEU A 43 13.22 17.53 -4.13
C LEU A 43 12.08 18.52 -4.42
N ALA A 44 10.85 18.16 -4.06
CA ALA A 44 9.66 19.01 -4.18
C ALA A 44 9.49 19.97 -2.98
N HIS A 45 10.43 20.01 -2.04
CA HIS A 45 10.34 20.79 -0.79
C HIS A 45 9.10 20.48 0.05
N LEU A 46 8.57 19.26 -0.04
CA LEU A 46 7.48 18.80 0.81
C LEU A 46 8.01 18.56 2.23
N ASP A 47 7.25 18.93 3.26
CA ASP A 47 7.65 18.66 4.62
C ASP A 47 7.73 17.14 4.85
N PRO A 48 8.82 16.62 5.46
CA PRO A 48 8.95 15.20 5.73
C PRO A 48 7.78 14.62 6.56
N ARG A 49 7.20 15.40 7.47
CA ARG A 49 6.04 14.99 8.27
C ARG A 49 4.77 14.88 7.42
N GLU A 50 4.60 15.76 6.43
CA GLU A 50 3.48 15.66 5.48
C GLU A 50 3.61 14.37 4.65
N PHE A 51 4.82 14.08 4.16
CA PHE A 51 5.09 12.82 3.45
C PHE A 51 4.79 11.59 4.31
N GLU A 52 5.25 11.58 5.57
CA GLU A 52 5.00 10.48 6.50
C GLU A 52 3.50 10.30 6.80
N GLN A 53 2.75 11.39 6.97
CA GLN A 53 1.30 11.34 7.15
C GLN A 53 0.59 10.76 5.92
N MET A 54 0.98 11.18 4.71
CA MET A 54 0.44 10.62 3.47
C MET A 54 0.75 9.13 3.35
N ALA A 55 1.99 8.73 3.63
CA ALA A 55 2.40 7.33 3.58
C ALA A 55 1.65 6.47 4.62
N ARG A 56 1.45 6.99 5.84
CA ARG A 56 0.70 6.32 6.90
C ARG A 56 -0.75 6.11 6.52
N ALA A 57 -1.42 7.14 5.99
CA ALA A 57 -2.82 7.05 5.56
C ALA A 57 -3.02 5.96 4.50
N HIS A 58 -2.14 5.89 3.50
CA HIS A 58 -2.21 4.84 2.48
C HIS A 58 -1.91 3.45 3.03
N LEU A 59 -1.00 3.33 4.00
CA LEU A 59 -0.71 2.08 4.69
C LEU A 59 -1.93 1.57 5.45
N ASP A 60 -2.60 2.43 6.23
CA ASP A 60 -3.79 2.06 7.00
C ASP A 60 -4.97 1.67 6.10
N ILE A 61 -5.20 2.40 5.00
CA ILE A 61 -6.21 2.05 4.00
C ILE A 61 -5.91 0.68 3.39
N THR A 62 -4.65 0.42 3.08
CA THR A 62 -4.22 -0.83 2.46
C THR A 62 -4.30 -2.00 3.42
N ASP A 63 -3.87 -1.82 4.66
CA ASP A 63 -3.97 -2.83 5.72
C ASP A 63 -5.43 -3.17 6.01
N THR A 64 -6.31 -2.16 6.07
CA THR A 64 -7.76 -2.37 6.21
C THR A 64 -8.33 -3.19 5.05
N ARG A 65 -7.96 -2.87 3.81
CA ARG A 65 -8.38 -3.64 2.62
C ARG A 65 -7.85 -5.06 2.66
N MET A 66 -6.57 -5.25 2.98
CA MET A 66 -5.97 -6.57 3.09
C MET A 66 -6.65 -7.40 4.19
N ARG A 67 -6.99 -6.82 5.35
CA ARG A 67 -7.75 -7.49 6.41
C ARG A 67 -9.16 -7.85 5.95
N SER A 68 -9.83 -6.97 5.21
CA SER A 68 -11.16 -7.23 4.64
C SER A 68 -11.13 -8.32 3.57
N ASP A 69 -10.13 -8.31 2.68
CA ASP A 69 -9.91 -9.34 1.67
C ASP A 69 -9.61 -10.69 2.33
N VAL A 70 -8.77 -10.68 3.37
CA VAL A 70 -8.49 -11.85 4.19
C VAL A 70 -9.78 -12.37 4.85
N ALA A 71 -10.60 -11.51 5.46
CA ALA A 71 -11.89 -11.90 6.03
C ALA A 71 -12.90 -12.43 4.98
N THR A 72 -12.83 -11.93 3.74
CA THR A 72 -13.75 -12.30 2.64
C THR A 72 -13.30 -13.56 1.89
N PHE A 73 -11.99 -13.76 1.73
CA PHE A 73 -11.38 -14.82 0.92
C PHE A 73 -10.63 -15.86 1.75
N HIS A 74 -10.72 -15.84 3.08
CA HIS A 74 -10.24 -16.94 3.91
C HIS A 74 -11.00 -18.23 3.56
N PRO A 75 -10.30 -19.31 3.14
CA PRO A 75 -10.90 -20.61 2.87
C PRO A 75 -11.03 -21.41 4.18
N VAL A 76 -11.81 -20.90 5.14
CA VAL A 76 -12.32 -21.69 6.28
C VAL A 76 -13.83 -21.46 6.39
N ALA A 77 -14.52 -21.68 5.27
CA ALA A 77 -15.95 -21.89 5.24
C ALA A 77 -16.24 -23.13 4.39
N ALA A 78 -16.52 -24.23 5.09
CA ALA A 78 -17.08 -25.50 4.62
C ALA A 78 -16.22 -26.41 3.70
N ILE A 79 -15.27 -27.14 4.30
CA ILE A 79 -15.24 -28.61 4.05
C ILE A 79 -16.14 -29.23 5.12
N ALA A 80 -17.45 -29.10 4.94
CA ALA A 80 -18.47 -29.80 5.71
C ALA A 80 -19.62 -30.09 4.74
N GLY A 81 -19.43 -31.12 3.94
CA GLY A 81 -20.35 -31.49 2.87
C GLY A 81 -19.96 -32.77 2.14
N GLU A 82 -19.30 -33.71 2.84
CA GLU A 82 -19.45 -35.12 2.47
C GLU A 82 -20.81 -35.57 3.00
N ALA A 83 -21.85 -35.43 2.19
CA ALA A 83 -23.11 -36.15 2.34
C ALA A 83 -23.88 -36.10 1.02
N SER A 84 -23.61 -37.08 0.16
CA SER A 84 -24.58 -38.05 -0.39
C SER A 84 -24.15 -38.60 -1.75
#